data_AF-A0A9W7FEF5-F1
#
_entry.id   AF-A0A9W7FEF5-F1
#
_cell.length_a   1.000
_cell.length_b   1.000
_cell.length_c   1.000
_cell.angle_alpha   90.00
_cell.angle_beta   90.00
_cell.angle_gamma   90.00
#
_symmetry.space_group_name_H-M   'P 1'
#
loop_
_entity.id
_entity.type
_entity.pdbx_description
1 polymer ?
#
loop_
_entity_poly.entity_id
_entity_poly.type
_entity_poly.pdbx_seq_one_letter_code
_entity_poly.pdbx_strand_id
1 'polypeptide(L)'
;MLRVMTLVVLCALFTLSSQFSAASTSSQPPAIFTPTKITELYAWVIRAFAGDPAYNDLMLAFAALFSPRPPAHAVSLLESALEALPSDSDAPLGEPYSLMERESGSLGAMGAGQWTGQFRTRPHALLDVRQFSTVDEYTKSLSRGARRTLARSYAQNFTVTSKTILGNEPAPHSSLAHFRCVVEHEVRLLSPNSGSLDDDLLQALAEAINRFNNCVSQAGELREYRDSNTGEIIAFAQEAAKGRVSRGQWFYASDAAAKQYVWFHSVQEIVGRSIENPDIDVVDLGPSGTDAFSELKAKYGFASVNDWHTVADYRGRFKYENGDEGPSWKQLDPPDWLFEKKRGPFGIF
;
A
#
# COMPACT_ATOMS: atom_id res chain seq x y z
N MET A 1 9.85 -20.01 -0.37
CA MET A 1 9.31 -20.48 -1.67
C MET A 1 8.62 -19.37 -2.50
N LEU A 2 8.28 -18.21 -1.92
CA LEU A 2 7.66 -17.06 -2.63
C LEU A 2 8.56 -16.23 -3.58
N ARG A 3 9.87 -16.53 -3.68
CA ARG A 3 10.82 -15.69 -4.47
C ARG A 3 10.75 -15.87 -6.00
N VAL A 4 9.94 -16.81 -6.49
CA VAL A 4 9.89 -17.15 -7.93
C VAL A 4 8.76 -16.42 -8.68
N MET A 5 7.69 -15.98 -8.01
CA MET A 5 6.55 -15.35 -8.70
C MET A 5 6.89 -13.99 -9.31
N THR A 6 7.75 -13.19 -8.70
CA THR A 6 8.05 -11.81 -9.18
C THR A 6 8.78 -11.81 -10.53
N LEU A 7 9.60 -12.83 -10.83
CA LEU A 7 10.42 -12.84 -12.05
C LEU A 7 9.66 -13.36 -13.29
N VAL A 8 8.63 -14.19 -13.09
CA VAL A 8 7.87 -14.81 -14.20
C VAL A 8 6.84 -13.83 -14.80
N VAL A 9 6.31 -12.90 -13.99
CA VAL A 9 5.28 -11.94 -14.40
C VAL A 9 5.78 -10.96 -15.49
N LEU A 10 7.04 -10.52 -15.42
CA LEU A 10 7.61 -9.56 -16.39
C LEU A 10 7.90 -10.16 -17.77
N CYS A 11 8.21 -11.46 -17.87
CA CYS A 11 8.51 -12.09 -19.17
C CYS A 11 7.24 -12.52 -19.94
N ALA A 12 6.12 -12.77 -19.26
CA ALA A 12 4.94 -13.35 -19.91
C ALA A 12 3.95 -12.31 -20.49
N LEU A 13 3.94 -11.08 -19.95
CA LEU A 13 3.12 -9.97 -20.47
C LEU A 13 3.37 -9.67 -21.95
N PHE A 14 4.57 -9.97 -22.47
CA PHE A 14 4.92 -9.77 -23.88
C PHE A 14 4.19 -10.70 -24.87
N THR A 15 3.56 -11.79 -24.41
CA THR A 15 3.00 -12.82 -25.32
C THR A 15 1.48 -12.68 -25.52
N LEU A 16 0.76 -12.09 -24.56
CA LEU A 16 -0.71 -11.89 -24.64
C LEU A 16 -1.12 -10.64 -25.43
N SER A 17 -0.27 -9.61 -25.49
CA SER A 17 -0.56 -8.37 -26.24
C SER A 17 -0.92 -8.62 -27.70
N SER A 18 -0.36 -9.67 -28.31
CA SER A 18 -0.67 -10.09 -29.68
C SER A 18 -2.07 -10.72 -29.87
N GLN A 19 -2.77 -11.12 -28.80
CA GLN A 19 -4.08 -11.80 -28.88
C GLN A 19 -5.28 -10.90 -28.59
N PHE A 20 -5.09 -9.72 -27.98
CA PHE A 20 -6.18 -8.83 -27.58
C PHE A 20 -6.50 -7.70 -28.58
N SER A 21 -5.77 -7.59 -29.69
CA SER A 21 -5.95 -6.52 -30.66
C SER A 21 -7.18 -6.70 -31.57
N ALA A 22 -8.39 -6.40 -31.07
CA ALA A 22 -9.58 -6.15 -31.88
C ALA A 22 -10.58 -5.17 -31.22
N ALA A 23 -10.55 -3.92 -31.68
CA ALA A 23 -11.63 -2.91 -31.74
C ALA A 23 -12.47 -2.58 -30.48
N SER A 24 -12.19 -1.43 -29.86
CA SER A 24 -13.21 -0.64 -29.14
C SER A 24 -12.78 0.83 -29.02
N THR A 25 -13.62 1.76 -29.48
CA THR A 25 -13.44 3.23 -29.43
C THR A 25 -14.32 3.91 -28.37
N SER A 26 -14.75 3.17 -27.35
CA SER A 26 -15.58 3.71 -26.26
C SER A 26 -14.73 4.35 -25.17
N SER A 27 -15.13 5.54 -24.71
CA SER A 27 -14.54 6.24 -23.55
C SER A 27 -15.05 5.75 -22.19
N GLN A 28 -15.87 4.68 -22.18
CA GLN A 28 -16.14 3.96 -20.95
C GLN A 28 -14.99 2.98 -20.68
N PRO A 29 -14.52 2.83 -19.43
CA PRO A 29 -13.61 1.76 -19.08
C PRO A 29 -14.22 0.46 -19.62
N PRO A 30 -13.44 -0.38 -20.32
CA PRO A 30 -14.00 -1.54 -20.98
C PRO A 30 -14.83 -2.34 -19.97
N ALA A 31 -15.99 -2.84 -20.40
CA ALA A 31 -16.95 -3.65 -19.62
C ALA A 31 -16.37 -4.99 -19.08
N ILE A 32 -15.05 -5.09 -19.01
CA ILE A 32 -14.22 -6.25 -18.74
C ILE A 32 -13.91 -6.37 -17.24
N PHE A 33 -13.99 -5.27 -16.47
CA PHE A 33 -13.58 -5.27 -15.06
C PHE A 33 -14.75 -5.11 -14.08
N THR A 34 -15.38 -6.23 -13.73
CA THR A 34 -16.55 -6.30 -12.83
C THR A 34 -16.15 -6.77 -11.42
N PRO A 35 -16.96 -6.50 -10.37
CA PRO A 35 -16.75 -7.06 -9.03
C PRO A 35 -16.60 -8.59 -9.02
N THR A 36 -17.27 -9.29 -9.94
CA THR A 36 -17.14 -10.74 -10.14
C THR A 36 -15.73 -11.11 -10.57
N LYS A 37 -15.16 -10.43 -11.57
CA LYS A 37 -13.78 -10.68 -12.05
C LYS A 37 -12.73 -10.42 -10.98
N ILE A 38 -12.93 -9.42 -10.12
CA ILE A 38 -12.02 -9.17 -8.98
C ILE A 38 -12.09 -10.33 -7.98
N THR A 39 -13.30 -10.84 -7.72
CA THR A 39 -13.51 -11.96 -6.81
C THR A 39 -12.88 -13.25 -7.35
N GLU A 40 -13.05 -13.52 -8.64
CA GLU A 40 -12.37 -14.60 -9.36
C GLU A 40 -10.85 -14.50 -9.27
N LEU A 41 -10.29 -13.30 -9.48
CA LEU A 41 -8.85 -13.07 -9.42
C LEU A 41 -8.33 -13.28 -7.99
N TYR A 42 -9.04 -12.75 -6.99
CA TYR A 42 -8.70 -12.94 -5.59
C TYR A 42 -8.70 -14.41 -5.19
N ALA A 43 -9.73 -15.17 -5.61
CA ALA A 43 -9.81 -16.62 -5.37
C ALA A 43 -8.54 -17.32 -5.83
N TRP A 44 -8.11 -17.04 -7.07
CA TRP A 44 -6.88 -17.59 -7.63
C TRP A 44 -5.64 -17.16 -6.83
N VAL A 45 -5.50 -15.86 -6.54
CA VAL A 45 -4.34 -15.29 -5.86
C VAL A 45 -4.16 -15.87 -4.45
N ILE A 46 -5.22 -16.03 -3.68
CA ILE A 46 -5.13 -16.60 -2.33
C ILE A 46 -4.70 -18.07 -2.36
N ARG A 47 -5.15 -18.86 -3.35
CA ARG A 47 -4.67 -20.24 -3.54
C ARG A 47 -3.18 -20.27 -3.87
N ALA A 48 -2.72 -19.37 -4.74
CA ALA A 48 -1.30 -19.24 -5.06
C ALA A 48 -0.48 -18.87 -3.81
N PHE A 49 -0.97 -17.94 -2.98
CA PHE A 49 -0.29 -17.54 -1.73
C PHE A 49 -0.30 -18.62 -0.66
N ALA A 50 -1.30 -19.51 -0.64
CA ALA A 50 -1.30 -20.71 0.18
C ALA A 50 -0.26 -21.76 -0.30
N GLY A 51 0.48 -21.48 -1.38
CA GLY A 51 1.55 -22.34 -1.88
C GLY A 51 1.06 -23.47 -2.77
N ASP A 52 -0.20 -23.43 -3.24
CA ASP A 52 -0.74 -24.43 -4.15
C ASP A 52 -0.11 -24.26 -5.54
N PRO A 53 0.74 -25.21 -6.00
CA PRO A 53 1.50 -25.04 -7.23
C PRO A 53 0.62 -24.96 -8.48
N ALA A 54 -0.62 -25.46 -8.44
CA ALA A 54 -1.55 -25.36 -9.56
C ALA A 54 -1.96 -23.91 -9.86
N TYR A 55 -1.84 -23.01 -8.88
CA TYR A 55 -2.25 -21.61 -8.97
C TYR A 55 -1.07 -20.65 -9.18
N ASN A 56 0.16 -21.14 -9.29
CA ASN A 56 1.37 -20.31 -9.44
C ASN A 56 1.54 -19.67 -10.83
N ASP A 57 0.63 -19.95 -11.77
CA ASP A 57 0.63 -19.36 -13.11
C ASP A 57 -0.42 -18.23 -13.21
N LEU A 58 0.04 -16.98 -13.05
CA LEU A 58 -0.82 -15.79 -13.19
C LEU A 58 -1.31 -15.57 -14.63
N MET A 59 -0.59 -16.07 -15.64
CA MET A 59 -1.05 -15.98 -17.02
C MET A 59 -2.21 -16.91 -17.27
N LEU A 60 -2.17 -18.10 -16.66
CA LEU A 60 -3.28 -19.03 -16.68
C LEU A 60 -4.51 -18.45 -15.97
N ALA A 61 -4.31 -17.74 -14.85
CA ALA A 61 -5.37 -16.99 -14.17
C ALA A 61 -6.00 -15.95 -15.12
N PHE A 62 -5.19 -15.10 -15.76
CA PHE A 62 -5.70 -14.11 -16.70
C PHE A 62 -6.37 -14.73 -17.92
N ALA A 63 -5.87 -15.85 -18.43
CA ALA A 63 -6.53 -16.59 -19.50
C ALA A 63 -7.89 -17.15 -19.05
N ALA A 64 -8.01 -17.65 -17.82
CA ALA A 64 -9.29 -18.08 -17.26
C ALA A 64 -10.30 -16.93 -17.13
N LEU A 65 -9.84 -15.76 -16.70
CA LEU A 65 -10.70 -14.62 -16.41
C LEU A 65 -11.10 -13.82 -17.65
N PHE A 66 -10.17 -13.57 -18.56
CA PHE A 66 -10.32 -12.55 -19.60
C PHE A 66 -10.33 -13.12 -21.02
N SER A 67 -9.98 -14.39 -21.23
CA SER A 67 -10.08 -14.99 -22.55
C SER A 67 -11.54 -15.23 -22.94
N PRO A 68 -11.95 -14.96 -24.18
CA PRO A 68 -13.27 -15.38 -24.69
C PRO A 68 -13.37 -16.91 -24.81
N ARG A 69 -12.23 -17.63 -24.78
CA ARG A 69 -12.14 -19.10 -24.85
C ARG A 69 -11.10 -19.58 -23.83
N PRO A 70 -11.42 -19.55 -22.52
CA PRO A 70 -10.47 -19.95 -21.49
C PRO A 70 -10.12 -21.44 -21.62
N PRO A 71 -8.88 -21.87 -21.30
CA PRO A 71 -8.54 -23.28 -21.26
C PRO A 71 -9.43 -24.03 -20.24
N ALA A 72 -9.98 -25.18 -20.61
CA ALA A 72 -10.94 -25.91 -19.76
C ALA A 72 -10.38 -26.24 -18.36
N HIS A 73 -9.09 -26.59 -18.27
CA HIS A 73 -8.44 -26.86 -16.98
C HIS A 73 -8.30 -25.58 -16.12
N ALA A 74 -8.11 -24.41 -16.74
CA ALA A 74 -8.04 -23.14 -16.02
C ALA A 74 -9.39 -22.74 -15.43
N VAL A 75 -10.48 -23.00 -16.18
CA VAL A 75 -11.86 -22.80 -15.69
C VAL A 75 -12.13 -23.69 -14.47
N SER A 76 -11.76 -24.98 -14.55
CA SER A 76 -11.95 -25.90 -13.42
C SER A 76 -11.14 -25.50 -12.17
N LEU A 77 -9.91 -25.00 -12.34
CA LEU A 77 -9.12 -24.46 -11.23
C LEU A 77 -9.78 -23.22 -10.61
N LEU A 78 -10.34 -22.34 -11.44
CA LEU A 78 -11.02 -21.13 -10.98
C LEU A 78 -12.31 -21.47 -10.20
N GLU A 79 -13.12 -22.40 -10.72
CA GLU A 79 -14.33 -22.90 -10.02
C GLU A 79 -13.96 -23.47 -8.65
N SER A 80 -12.93 -24.32 -8.58
CA SER A 80 -12.45 -24.88 -7.32
C SER A 80 -11.92 -23.81 -6.35
N ALA A 81 -11.26 -22.76 -6.86
CA ALA A 81 -10.80 -21.66 -6.03
C ALA A 81 -11.96 -20.83 -5.47
N LEU A 82 -13.00 -20.58 -6.28
CA LEU A 82 -14.21 -19.86 -5.85
C LEU A 82 -14.98 -20.64 -4.78
N GLU A 83 -15.11 -21.96 -4.94
CA GLU A 83 -15.75 -22.83 -3.93
C GLU A 83 -15.03 -22.81 -2.59
N ALA A 84 -13.72 -22.56 -2.60
CA ALA A 84 -12.90 -22.47 -1.38
C ALA A 84 -12.96 -21.10 -0.69
N LEU A 85 -13.55 -20.08 -1.32
CA LEU A 85 -13.67 -18.76 -0.68
C LEU A 85 -14.74 -18.76 0.42
N PRO A 86 -14.50 -18.05 1.55
CA PRO A 86 -15.54 -17.80 2.52
C PRO A 86 -16.64 -16.91 1.92
N SER A 87 -17.86 -17.05 2.44
CA SER A 87 -18.98 -16.18 2.03
C SER A 87 -18.82 -14.74 2.51
N ASP A 88 -18.05 -14.52 3.58
CA ASP A 88 -17.76 -13.19 4.12
C ASP A 88 -16.55 -12.59 3.39
N SER A 89 -16.75 -11.47 2.69
CA SER A 89 -15.68 -10.77 1.97
C SER A 89 -14.63 -10.13 2.88
N ASP A 90 -14.95 -9.98 4.17
CA ASP A 90 -14.12 -9.31 5.14
C ASP A 90 -13.24 -10.30 5.91
N ALA A 91 -13.51 -11.60 5.78
CA ALA A 91 -12.72 -12.65 6.42
C ALA A 91 -11.26 -12.60 5.94
N PRO A 92 -10.28 -12.42 6.85
CA PRO A 92 -8.87 -12.52 6.52
C PRO A 92 -8.51 -13.93 6.03
N LEU A 93 -7.73 -14.03 4.95
CA LEU A 93 -7.29 -15.30 4.37
C LEU A 93 -5.76 -15.35 4.19
N GLY A 94 -5.23 -16.56 4.01
CA GLY A 94 -3.81 -16.81 3.77
C GLY A 94 -3.07 -17.27 5.01
N GLU A 95 -1.82 -17.70 4.80
CA GLU A 95 -1.00 -18.25 5.88
C GLU A 95 -0.56 -17.15 6.86
N PRO A 96 -0.51 -17.45 8.16
CA PRO A 96 0.02 -16.52 9.16
C PRO A 96 1.52 -16.33 8.96
N TYR A 97 1.97 -15.07 9.05
CA TYR A 97 3.38 -14.72 9.15
C TYR A 97 3.77 -14.54 10.61
N SER A 98 4.97 -14.96 10.99
CA SER A 98 5.50 -14.58 12.30
C SER A 98 5.68 -13.06 12.41
N LEU A 99 5.66 -12.51 13.62
CA LEU A 99 5.87 -11.09 13.84
C LEU A 99 7.23 -10.63 13.28
N MET A 100 8.26 -11.45 13.48
CA MET A 100 9.61 -11.17 12.98
C MET A 100 9.66 -11.09 11.45
N GLU A 101 8.96 -11.98 10.74
CA GLU A 101 8.86 -11.91 9.28
C GLU A 101 8.14 -10.64 8.82
N ARG A 102 7.03 -10.29 9.47
CA ARG A 102 6.25 -9.09 9.15
C ARG A 102 7.06 -7.82 9.33
N GLU A 103 7.69 -7.67 10.48
CA GLU A 103 8.53 -6.51 10.78
C GLU A 103 9.73 -6.44 9.85
N SER A 104 10.38 -7.58 9.54
CA SER A 104 11.44 -7.64 8.54
C SER A 104 10.95 -7.20 7.15
N GLY A 105 9.72 -7.57 6.77
CA GLY A 105 9.08 -7.11 5.54
C GLY A 105 8.88 -5.60 5.53
N SER A 106 8.44 -5.03 6.66
CA SER A 106 8.22 -3.58 6.81
C SER A 106 9.51 -2.78 6.65
N LEU A 107 10.66 -3.31 7.09
CA LEU A 107 11.95 -2.62 6.91
C LEU A 107 12.26 -2.33 5.44
N GLY A 108 11.99 -3.27 4.53
CA GLY A 108 12.19 -3.05 3.10
C GLY A 108 11.35 -1.87 2.59
N ALA A 109 10.10 -1.82 3.03
CA ALA A 109 9.14 -0.77 2.66
C ALA A 109 9.42 0.57 3.35
N MET A 110 10.18 0.57 4.45
CA MET A 110 10.80 1.73 5.11
C MET A 110 12.08 2.20 4.43
N GLY A 111 12.60 1.47 3.43
CA GLY A 111 13.82 1.81 2.71
C GLY A 111 15.09 1.17 3.27
N ALA A 112 15.00 0.06 4.02
CA ALA A 112 16.17 -0.60 4.60
C ALA A 112 17.23 -1.04 3.58
N GLY A 113 16.83 -1.40 2.36
CA GLY A 113 17.77 -1.66 1.27
C GLY A 113 18.58 -0.42 0.83
N GLN A 114 18.12 0.79 1.17
CA GLN A 114 18.87 2.02 0.97
C GLN A 114 19.89 2.24 2.11
N TRP A 115 19.61 1.78 3.34
CA TRP A 115 20.56 1.86 4.47
C TRP A 115 21.81 1.02 4.23
N THR A 116 21.65 -0.13 3.56
CA THR A 116 22.78 -1.00 3.21
C THR A 116 23.55 -0.52 1.98
N GLY A 117 23.14 0.59 1.36
CA GLY A 117 23.74 1.13 0.13
C GLY A 117 23.44 0.30 -1.12
N GLN A 118 22.56 -0.71 -1.02
CA GLN A 118 22.22 -1.59 -2.14
C GLN A 118 21.39 -0.87 -3.21
N PHE A 119 20.59 0.12 -2.82
CA PHE A 119 19.74 0.91 -3.71
C PHE A 119 19.96 2.40 -3.54
N ARG A 120 19.79 3.17 -4.61
CA ARG A 120 19.80 4.64 -4.55
C ARG A 120 18.67 5.14 -3.65
N THR A 121 18.98 6.11 -2.78
CA THR A 121 17.98 6.79 -1.96
C THR A 121 17.02 7.55 -2.86
N ARG A 122 15.72 7.32 -2.69
CA ARG A 122 14.67 8.20 -3.23
C ARG A 122 14.30 9.20 -2.13
N PRO A 123 14.05 10.47 -2.46
CA PRO A 123 13.58 11.40 -1.45
C PRO A 123 12.28 10.93 -0.81
N HIS A 124 12.18 11.08 0.51
CA HIS A 124 10.95 10.83 1.27
C HIS A 124 10.25 12.15 1.59
N ALA A 125 8.92 12.08 1.76
CA ALA A 125 8.11 13.20 2.18
C ALA A 125 7.95 13.18 3.71
N LEU A 126 8.65 14.08 4.41
CA LEU A 126 8.76 14.11 5.87
C LEU A 126 8.11 15.35 6.49
N LEU A 127 7.47 15.18 7.64
CA LEU A 127 6.97 16.27 8.49
C LEU A 127 7.57 16.13 9.90
N ASP A 128 8.26 17.17 10.38
CA ASP A 128 8.71 17.25 11.77
C ASP A 128 7.55 17.71 12.66
N VAL A 129 7.00 16.77 13.45
CA VAL A 129 5.80 17.03 14.26
C VAL A 129 6.11 17.76 15.56
N ARG A 130 7.37 17.84 15.98
CA ARG A 130 7.79 18.56 17.21
C ARG A 130 7.53 20.06 17.15
N GLN A 131 7.29 20.59 15.95
CA GLN A 131 6.99 22.00 15.71
C GLN A 131 5.55 22.36 16.09
N PHE A 132 4.72 21.37 16.40
CA PHE A 132 3.30 21.55 16.70
C PHE A 132 2.98 20.93 18.05
N SER A 133 2.18 21.62 18.85
CA SER A 133 1.62 21.09 20.10
C SER A 133 0.25 20.44 19.88
N THR A 134 -0.43 20.77 18.78
CA THR A 134 -1.75 20.26 18.42
C THR A 134 -1.91 20.10 16.90
N VAL A 135 -2.81 19.20 16.48
CA VAL A 135 -3.17 19.05 15.06
C VAL A 135 -3.77 20.32 14.45
N ASP A 136 -4.39 21.16 15.28
CA ASP A 136 -4.93 22.46 14.87
C ASP A 136 -3.84 23.46 14.48
N GLU A 137 -2.71 23.47 15.20
CA GLU A 137 -1.54 24.30 14.85
C GLU A 137 -0.95 23.86 13.51
N TYR A 138 -0.76 22.55 13.32
CA TYR A 138 -0.37 21.98 12.03
C TYR A 138 -1.34 22.43 10.93
N THR A 139 -2.64 22.25 11.12
CA THR A 139 -3.66 22.62 10.13
C THR A 139 -3.60 24.11 9.81
N LYS A 140 -3.46 24.98 10.81
CA LYS A 140 -3.36 26.44 10.61
C LYS A 140 -2.11 26.85 9.83
N SER A 141 -1.00 26.11 9.95
CA SER A 141 0.23 26.36 9.17
C SER A 141 0.06 26.14 7.66
N LEU A 142 -0.91 25.31 7.24
CA LEU A 142 -1.11 24.96 5.84
C LEU A 142 -1.78 26.08 5.04
N SER A 143 -1.69 26.02 3.71
CA SER A 143 -2.40 26.96 2.82
C SER A 143 -3.93 26.91 3.03
N ARG A 144 -4.64 28.01 2.74
CA ARG A 144 -6.11 28.05 2.79
C ARG A 144 -6.77 26.93 1.96
N GLY A 145 -6.17 26.57 0.83
CA GLY A 145 -6.63 25.47 -0.02
C GLY A 145 -6.60 24.14 0.72
N ALA A 146 -5.44 23.76 1.24
CA ALA A 146 -5.23 22.53 2.00
C ALA A 146 -6.17 22.45 3.22
N ARG A 147 -6.28 23.54 4.00
CA ARG A 147 -7.21 23.60 5.16
C ARG A 147 -8.65 23.30 4.81
N ARG A 148 -9.15 23.83 3.67
CA ARG A 148 -10.52 23.55 3.22
C ARG A 148 -10.71 22.09 2.82
N THR A 149 -9.70 21.48 2.21
CA THR A 149 -9.73 20.06 1.85
C THR A 149 -9.77 19.18 3.10
N LEU A 150 -8.93 19.46 4.09
CA LEU A 150 -8.94 18.77 5.39
C LEU A 150 -10.29 18.92 6.10
N ALA A 151 -10.82 20.13 6.19
CA ALA A 151 -12.14 20.35 6.77
C ALA A 151 -13.25 19.58 6.03
N ARG A 152 -13.15 19.46 4.70
CA ARG A 152 -14.09 18.68 3.90
C ARG A 152 -13.97 17.19 4.15
N SER A 153 -12.76 16.65 4.35
CA SER A 153 -12.57 15.21 4.60
C SER A 153 -13.20 14.76 5.92
N TYR A 154 -13.17 15.60 6.97
CA TYR A 154 -13.87 15.33 8.23
C TYR A 154 -15.40 15.47 8.16
N ALA A 155 -15.91 16.13 7.13
CA ALA A 155 -17.35 16.27 6.90
C ALA A 155 -17.95 15.12 6.06
N GLN A 156 -17.13 14.13 5.68
CA GLN A 156 -17.59 12.98 4.89
C GLN A 156 -18.21 11.89 5.78
N ASN A 157 -18.91 10.95 5.14
CA ASN A 157 -19.70 9.95 5.84
C ASN A 157 -19.03 8.56 5.77
N PHE A 158 -17.92 8.43 6.49
CA PHE A 158 -17.25 7.14 6.69
C PHE A 158 -16.91 6.94 8.17
N THR A 159 -16.67 5.69 8.54
CA THR A 159 -16.10 5.32 9.85
C THR A 159 -14.67 4.86 9.67
N VAL A 160 -13.87 4.98 10.74
CA VAL A 160 -12.48 4.51 10.77
C VAL A 160 -12.33 3.54 11.92
N THR A 161 -11.79 2.36 11.64
CA THR A 161 -11.43 1.38 12.68
C THR A 161 -9.94 1.08 12.61
N SER A 162 -9.34 0.80 13.77
CA SER A 162 -7.94 0.38 13.87
C SER A 162 -7.85 -1.11 14.07
N LYS A 163 -6.92 -1.77 13.38
CA LYS A 163 -6.58 -3.19 13.59
C LYS A 163 -5.07 -3.35 13.59
N THR A 164 -4.53 -3.90 14.66
CA THR A 164 -3.10 -4.20 14.75
C THR A 164 -2.76 -5.41 13.88
N ILE A 165 -1.68 -5.29 13.10
CA ILE A 165 -1.20 -6.34 12.22
C ILE A 165 -0.11 -7.13 12.97
N LEU A 166 -0.56 -8.09 13.78
CA LEU A 166 0.31 -8.95 14.58
C LEU A 166 0.81 -10.18 13.81
N GLY A 167 1.77 -10.88 14.41
CA GLY A 167 2.22 -12.18 13.93
C GLY A 167 1.27 -13.31 14.29
N ASN A 168 1.46 -14.46 13.66
CA ASN A 168 0.77 -15.74 13.90
C ASN A 168 -0.72 -15.78 13.49
N GLU A 169 -1.25 -14.71 12.91
CA GLU A 169 -2.56 -14.65 12.28
C GLU A 169 -2.45 -14.11 10.84
N PRO A 170 -3.43 -14.44 9.97
CA PRO A 170 -3.56 -13.76 8.68
C PRO A 170 -3.67 -12.25 8.87
N ALA A 171 -3.14 -11.47 7.92
CA ALA A 171 -3.19 -10.01 8.06
C ALA A 171 -4.66 -9.53 8.02
N PRO A 172 -5.09 -8.57 8.85
CA PRO A 172 -6.48 -8.10 8.83
C PRO A 172 -6.96 -7.61 7.46
N HIS A 173 -6.03 -7.12 6.63
CA HIS A 173 -6.27 -6.67 5.25
C HIS A 173 -5.97 -7.71 4.17
N SER A 174 -5.85 -8.99 4.50
CA SER A 174 -5.71 -10.06 3.51
C SER A 174 -7.04 -10.56 2.94
N SER A 175 -8.15 -9.85 3.20
CA SER A 175 -9.50 -10.19 2.74
C SER A 175 -9.82 -9.70 1.32
N LEU A 176 -10.90 -10.22 0.74
CA LEU A 176 -11.39 -9.83 -0.60
C LEU A 176 -11.73 -8.33 -0.66
N ALA A 177 -12.34 -7.79 0.39
CA ALA A 177 -12.73 -6.38 0.44
C ALA A 177 -11.51 -5.43 0.34
N HIS A 178 -10.40 -5.79 0.97
CA HIS A 178 -9.15 -5.04 0.86
C HIS A 178 -8.49 -5.21 -0.51
N PHE A 179 -8.49 -6.42 -1.06
CA PHE A 179 -7.98 -6.67 -2.40
C PHE A 179 -8.70 -5.83 -3.47
N ARG A 180 -10.04 -5.70 -3.36
CA ARG A 180 -10.84 -4.80 -4.22
C ARG A 180 -10.33 -3.36 -4.16
N CYS A 181 -10.05 -2.83 -2.97
CA CYS A 181 -9.51 -1.48 -2.81
C CYS A 181 -8.13 -1.33 -3.48
N VAL A 182 -7.23 -2.31 -3.35
CA VAL A 182 -5.91 -2.26 -3.99
C VAL A 182 -6.04 -2.25 -5.51
N VAL A 183 -6.84 -3.18 -6.04
CA VAL A 183 -7.06 -3.33 -7.47
C VAL A 183 -7.68 -2.08 -8.08
N GLU A 184 -8.76 -1.56 -7.50
CA GLU A 184 -9.43 -0.35 -7.98
C GLU A 184 -8.47 0.86 -7.96
N HIS A 185 -7.67 0.96 -6.89
CA HIS A 185 -6.68 2.02 -6.75
C HIS A 185 -5.61 1.98 -7.85
N GLU A 186 -5.00 0.82 -8.09
CA GLU A 186 -3.93 0.67 -9.09
C GLU A 186 -4.46 0.79 -10.52
N VAL A 187 -5.61 0.19 -10.83
CA VAL A 187 -6.26 0.32 -12.15
C VAL A 187 -6.57 1.80 -12.45
N ARG A 188 -7.12 2.55 -11.48
CA ARG A 188 -7.35 4.00 -11.66
C ARG A 188 -6.06 4.77 -11.93
N LEU A 189 -4.95 4.41 -11.29
CA LEU A 189 -3.68 5.15 -11.41
C LEU A 189 -2.89 4.79 -12.68
N LEU A 190 -2.93 3.53 -13.12
CA LEU A 190 -2.03 3.01 -14.13
C LEU A 190 -2.68 2.86 -15.51
N SER A 191 -3.97 2.49 -15.58
CA SER A 191 -4.65 2.24 -16.86
C SER A 191 -4.88 3.47 -17.77
N PRO A 192 -4.94 4.74 -17.31
CA PRO A 192 -5.20 5.88 -18.21
C PRO A 192 -4.05 6.28 -19.15
N ASN A 193 -2.82 5.75 -19.01
CA ASN A 193 -1.61 6.46 -19.46
C ASN A 193 -0.90 5.93 -20.72
N SER A 194 -1.40 4.91 -21.43
CA SER A 194 -0.54 4.09 -22.31
C SER A 194 -1.02 3.80 -23.74
N GLY A 195 -2.26 4.14 -24.11
CA GLY A 195 -2.71 4.03 -25.50
C GLY A 195 -3.10 2.62 -25.99
N SER A 196 -2.96 1.56 -25.20
CA SER A 196 -3.55 0.24 -25.48
C SER A 196 -4.20 -0.36 -24.23
N LEU A 197 -5.53 -0.23 -24.14
CA LEU A 197 -6.35 -0.56 -22.95
C LEU A 197 -6.06 -1.94 -22.32
N ASP A 198 -5.69 -2.95 -23.11
CA ASP A 198 -5.56 -4.33 -22.62
C ASP A 198 -4.22 -4.60 -21.93
N ASP A 199 -3.11 -4.14 -22.49
CA ASP A 199 -1.77 -4.32 -21.88
C ASP A 199 -1.66 -3.56 -20.54
N ASP A 200 -2.32 -2.41 -20.47
CA ASP A 200 -2.31 -1.53 -19.30
C ASP A 200 -3.09 -2.09 -18.13
N LEU A 201 -4.21 -2.75 -18.43
CA LEU A 201 -5.02 -3.41 -17.43
C LEU A 201 -4.24 -4.57 -16.80
N LEU A 202 -3.65 -5.46 -17.62
CA LEU A 202 -2.89 -6.59 -17.10
C LEU A 202 -1.69 -6.15 -16.27
N GLN A 203 -0.99 -5.09 -16.70
CA GLN A 203 0.10 -4.51 -15.92
C GLN A 203 -0.40 -3.92 -14.59
N ALA A 204 -1.52 -3.19 -14.60
CA ALA A 204 -2.11 -2.64 -13.38
C ALA A 204 -2.54 -3.74 -12.40
N LEU A 205 -3.12 -4.83 -12.90
CA LEU A 205 -3.50 -5.99 -12.08
C LEU A 205 -2.28 -6.71 -11.50
N ALA A 206 -1.23 -6.90 -12.30
CA ALA A 206 0.02 -7.47 -11.83
C ALA A 206 0.64 -6.62 -10.70
N GLU A 207 0.64 -5.29 -10.85
CA GLU A 207 1.12 -4.38 -9.82
C GLU A 207 0.21 -4.41 -8.58
N ALA A 208 -1.12 -4.48 -8.74
CA ALA A 208 -2.07 -4.63 -7.64
C ALA A 208 -1.84 -5.91 -6.83
N ILE A 209 -1.64 -7.06 -7.50
CA ILE A 209 -1.33 -8.33 -6.84
C ILE A 209 -0.02 -8.24 -6.07
N ASN A 210 1.03 -7.68 -6.68
CA ASN A 210 2.32 -7.50 -6.04
C ASN A 210 2.22 -6.59 -4.81
N ARG A 211 1.53 -5.45 -4.94
CA ARG A 211 1.28 -4.50 -3.85
C ARG A 211 0.47 -5.11 -2.71
N PHE A 212 -0.59 -5.85 -3.04
CA PHE A 212 -1.39 -6.58 -2.07
C PHE A 212 -0.53 -7.59 -1.30
N ASN A 213 0.26 -8.41 -2.00
CA ASN A 213 1.19 -9.34 -1.34
C ASN A 213 2.20 -8.64 -0.42
N ASN A 214 2.74 -7.51 -0.88
CA ASN A 214 3.70 -6.75 -0.09
C ASN A 214 3.08 -6.13 1.15
N CYS A 215 1.84 -5.63 1.09
CA CYS A 215 1.21 -5.05 2.27
C CYS A 215 0.76 -6.13 3.27
N VAL A 216 0.23 -7.28 2.82
CA VAL A 216 -0.21 -8.35 3.74
C VAL A 216 0.95 -9.05 4.46
N SER A 217 2.18 -8.92 3.97
CA SER A 217 3.39 -9.49 4.58
C SER A 217 4.11 -8.53 5.53
N GLN A 218 3.51 -7.38 5.87
CA GLN A 218 4.11 -6.35 6.71
C GLN A 218 3.41 -6.21 8.06
N ALA A 219 4.13 -5.66 9.05
CA ALA A 219 3.61 -5.33 10.38
C ALA A 219 3.14 -3.87 10.45
N GLY A 220 2.40 -3.54 11.50
CA GLY A 220 2.00 -2.18 11.85
C GLY A 220 0.54 -2.09 12.28
N GLU A 221 -0.10 -0.97 11.96
CA GLU A 221 -1.51 -0.70 12.22
C GLU A 221 -2.26 -0.53 10.91
N LEU A 222 -3.44 -1.13 10.81
CA LEU A 222 -4.37 -0.93 9.71
C LEU A 222 -5.45 0.06 10.13
N ARG A 223 -5.62 1.13 9.36
CA ARG A 223 -6.79 2.01 9.42
C ARG A 223 -7.75 1.61 8.32
N GLU A 224 -8.89 1.06 8.70
CA GLU A 224 -9.91 0.60 7.77
C GLU A 224 -11.02 1.64 7.71
N TYR A 225 -11.28 2.17 6.51
CA TYR A 225 -12.31 3.17 6.24
C TYR A 225 -13.52 2.47 5.64
N ARG A 226 -14.68 2.62 6.29
CA ARG A 226 -15.95 2.04 5.83
C ARG A 226 -16.96 3.11 5.50
N ASP A 227 -17.69 2.94 4.39
CA ASP A 227 -18.84 3.79 4.10
C ASP A 227 -19.89 3.62 5.21
N SER A 228 -20.32 4.72 5.84
CA SER A 228 -21.22 4.62 7.00
C SER A 228 -22.63 4.14 6.64
N ASN A 229 -23.01 4.19 5.35
CA ASN A 229 -24.34 3.75 4.92
C ASN A 229 -24.35 2.26 4.56
N THR A 230 -23.32 1.77 3.86
CA THR A 230 -23.25 0.37 3.41
C THR A 230 -22.48 -0.54 4.34
N GLY A 231 -21.59 0.03 5.18
CA GLY A 231 -20.64 -0.72 6.01
C GLY A 231 -19.47 -1.31 5.21
N GLU A 232 -19.41 -1.11 3.90
CA GLU A 232 -18.36 -1.66 3.03
C GLU A 232 -17.04 -0.93 3.23
N ILE A 233 -15.93 -1.67 3.12
CA ILE A 233 -14.58 -1.10 3.12
C ILE A 233 -14.39 -0.32 1.81
N ILE A 234 -14.08 0.97 1.92
CA ILE A 234 -13.84 1.87 0.79
C ILE A 234 -12.38 2.29 0.67
N ALA A 235 -11.59 2.18 1.74
CA ALA A 235 -10.17 2.43 1.73
C ALA A 235 -9.50 1.79 2.95
N PHE A 236 -8.17 1.67 2.89
CA PHE A 236 -7.37 1.40 4.06
C PHE A 236 -6.00 2.08 3.99
N ALA A 237 -5.46 2.41 5.16
CA ALA A 237 -4.09 2.85 5.34
C ALA A 237 -3.35 1.84 6.21
N GLN A 238 -2.16 1.43 5.80
CA GLN A 238 -1.24 0.71 6.66
C GLN A 238 -0.19 1.68 7.17
N GLU A 239 -0.07 1.76 8.48
CA GLU A 239 0.85 2.63 9.20
C GLU A 239 1.85 1.78 9.99
N ALA A 240 3.06 2.27 10.22
CA ALA A 240 4.01 1.61 11.10
C ALA A 240 4.78 2.64 11.92
N ALA A 241 4.83 2.47 13.23
CA ALA A 241 5.69 3.25 14.11
C ALA A 241 6.95 2.44 14.42
N LYS A 242 8.13 3.02 14.14
CA LYS A 242 9.43 2.43 14.51
C LYS A 242 10.38 3.54 14.94
N GLY A 243 11.04 3.34 16.08
CA GLY A 243 11.93 4.35 16.65
C GLY A 243 11.18 5.62 16.99
N ARG A 244 11.59 6.74 16.38
CA ARG A 244 10.95 8.07 16.51
C ARG A 244 10.15 8.49 15.28
N VAL A 245 9.73 7.53 14.46
CA VAL A 245 9.04 7.80 13.19
C VAL A 245 7.72 7.06 13.11
N SER A 246 6.67 7.77 12.72
CA SER A 246 5.41 7.21 12.24
C SER A 246 5.37 7.22 10.72
N ARG A 247 5.25 6.06 10.08
CA ARG A 247 5.26 5.93 8.62
C ARG A 247 3.89 5.57 8.07
N GLY A 248 3.39 6.36 7.13
CA GLY A 248 2.28 5.97 6.26
C GLY A 248 2.80 5.02 5.18
N GLN A 249 2.74 3.72 5.42
CA GLN A 249 3.45 2.71 4.63
C GLN A 249 2.71 2.36 3.33
N TRP A 250 1.39 2.16 3.41
CA TRP A 250 0.54 1.91 2.25
C TRP A 250 -0.79 2.65 2.39
N PHE A 251 -1.37 3.06 1.27
CA PHE A 251 -2.71 3.63 1.24
C PHE A 251 -3.41 3.21 -0.05
N TYR A 252 -4.55 2.56 0.08
CA TYR A 252 -5.38 2.13 -1.05
C TYR A 252 -6.82 2.58 -0.82
N ALA A 253 -7.47 2.98 -1.90
CA ALA A 253 -8.77 3.61 -1.86
C ALA A 253 -9.52 3.36 -3.16
N SER A 254 -10.79 3.02 -3.02
CA SER A 254 -11.77 3.03 -4.10
C SER A 254 -11.99 4.44 -4.66
N ASP A 255 -12.67 4.53 -5.79
CA ASP A 255 -13.11 5.79 -6.40
C ASP A 255 -14.09 6.54 -5.50
N ALA A 256 -14.91 5.80 -4.75
CA ALA A 256 -15.80 6.38 -3.76
C ALA A 256 -15.00 7.06 -2.64
N ALA A 257 -14.01 6.38 -2.07
CA ALA A 257 -13.14 6.95 -1.05
C ALA A 257 -12.31 8.14 -1.56
N ALA A 258 -11.85 8.10 -2.82
CA ALA A 258 -11.13 9.22 -3.43
C ALA A 258 -12.01 10.48 -3.51
N LYS A 259 -13.28 10.33 -3.89
CA LYS A 259 -14.27 11.44 -3.92
C LYS A 259 -14.64 11.95 -2.52
N GLN A 260 -14.52 11.09 -1.52
CA GLN A 260 -14.68 11.39 -0.10
C GLN A 260 -13.36 11.84 0.57
N TYR A 261 -12.33 12.23 -0.18
CA TYR A 261 -11.12 12.84 0.39
C TYR A 261 -10.43 12.00 1.48
N VAL A 262 -10.60 10.66 1.46
CA VAL A 262 -10.15 9.77 2.56
C VAL A 262 -8.64 9.84 2.77
N TRP A 263 -7.85 10.01 1.71
CA TRP A 263 -6.40 10.20 1.83
C TRP A 263 -6.03 11.40 2.69
N PHE A 264 -6.75 12.52 2.53
CA PHE A 264 -6.50 13.74 3.29
C PHE A 264 -6.86 13.57 4.77
N HIS A 265 -7.93 12.84 5.06
CA HIS A 265 -8.27 12.44 6.43
C HIS A 265 -7.17 11.55 7.02
N SER A 266 -6.72 10.52 6.30
CA SER A 266 -5.65 9.62 6.74
C SER A 266 -4.35 10.38 7.07
N VAL A 267 -3.97 11.35 6.22
CA VAL A 267 -2.79 12.19 6.46
C VAL A 267 -2.93 13.04 7.72
N GLN A 268 -4.09 13.67 7.95
CA GLN A 268 -4.28 14.47 9.16
C GLN A 268 -4.31 13.61 10.43
N GLU A 269 -4.92 12.44 10.35
CA GLU A 269 -5.02 11.47 11.44
C GLU A 269 -3.65 10.95 11.91
N ILE A 270 -2.78 10.53 10.98
CA ILE A 270 -1.43 10.06 11.35
C ILE A 270 -0.60 11.22 11.93
N VAL A 271 -0.78 12.45 11.44
CA VAL A 271 -0.12 13.64 12.00
C VAL A 271 -0.63 13.93 13.41
N GLY A 272 -1.95 13.93 13.63
CA GLY A 272 -2.56 14.15 14.93
C GLY A 272 -2.05 13.16 15.99
N ARG A 273 -2.13 11.85 15.70
CA ARG A 273 -1.60 10.81 16.59
C ARG A 273 -0.10 10.95 16.85
N SER A 274 0.67 11.40 15.87
CA SER A 274 2.12 11.57 16.02
C SER A 274 2.47 12.80 16.85
N ILE A 275 1.68 13.88 16.80
CA ILE A 275 1.83 15.05 17.68
C ILE A 275 1.52 14.67 19.13
N GLU A 276 0.51 13.83 19.35
CA GLU A 276 0.10 13.37 20.69
C GLU A 276 1.07 12.34 21.29
N ASN A 277 1.94 11.73 20.48
CA ASN A 277 2.89 10.72 20.92
C ASN A 277 4.30 11.33 21.12
N PRO A 278 4.79 11.50 22.37
CA PRO A 278 6.07 12.15 22.66
C PRO A 278 7.29 11.35 22.16
N ASP A 279 7.09 10.09 21.78
CA ASP A 279 8.16 9.28 21.23
C ASP A 279 8.34 9.46 19.72
N ILE A 280 7.43 10.15 19.04
CA ILE A 280 7.49 10.36 17.59
C ILE A 280 7.93 11.79 17.30
N ASP A 281 8.99 11.93 16.49
CA ASP A 281 9.50 13.22 16.03
C ASP A 281 9.04 13.54 14.60
N VAL A 282 8.88 12.51 13.78
CA VAL A 282 8.70 12.66 12.33
C VAL A 282 7.56 11.77 11.83
N VAL A 283 6.74 12.32 10.94
CA VAL A 283 5.83 11.56 10.08
C VAL A 283 6.45 11.41 8.70
N ASP A 284 6.54 10.18 8.21
CA ASP A 284 7.10 9.84 6.90
C ASP A 284 6.02 9.24 5.99
N LEU A 285 5.67 9.92 4.90
CA LEU A 285 4.72 9.43 3.88
C LEU A 285 5.41 8.65 2.75
N GLY A 286 6.65 8.23 2.96
CA GLY A 286 7.47 7.50 2.01
C GLY A 286 7.85 8.31 0.77
N PRO A 287 8.50 7.65 -0.20
CA PRO A 287 8.84 8.26 -1.47
C PRO A 287 7.59 8.58 -2.29
N SER A 288 7.71 9.52 -3.22
CA SER A 288 6.69 9.79 -4.23
C SER A 288 7.03 9.07 -5.54
N GLY A 289 6.03 8.47 -6.18
CA GLY A 289 6.20 7.84 -7.49
C GLY A 289 6.29 8.84 -8.64
N THR A 290 5.78 10.07 -8.46
CA THR A 290 5.74 11.13 -9.47
C THR A 290 5.92 12.51 -8.82
N ASP A 291 6.27 13.50 -9.63
CA ASP A 291 6.40 14.90 -9.19
C ASP A 291 5.07 15.46 -8.65
N ALA A 292 3.95 15.10 -9.29
CA ALA A 292 2.62 15.52 -8.84
C ALA A 292 2.30 15.07 -7.41
N PHE A 293 2.69 13.85 -7.03
CA PHE A 293 2.52 13.37 -5.65
C PHE A 293 3.47 14.08 -4.68
N SER A 294 4.70 14.39 -5.09
CA SER A 294 5.62 15.20 -4.28
C SER A 294 5.07 16.59 -4.01
N GLU A 295 4.57 17.28 -5.04
CA GLU A 295 3.94 18.58 -4.91
C GLU A 295 2.68 18.53 -4.04
N LEU A 296 1.90 17.46 -4.16
CA LEU A 296 0.72 17.25 -3.32
C LEU A 296 1.14 17.16 -1.85
N LYS A 297 2.08 16.28 -1.50
CA LYS A 297 2.56 16.11 -0.11
C LYS A 297 3.15 17.42 0.44
N ALA A 298 3.89 18.17 -0.37
CA ALA A 298 4.44 19.48 0.01
C ALA A 298 3.36 20.51 0.37
N LYS A 299 2.20 20.51 -0.31
CA LYS A 299 1.05 21.38 0.05
C LYS A 299 0.48 21.11 1.44
N TYR A 300 0.75 19.92 1.99
CA TYR A 300 0.37 19.50 3.34
C TYR A 300 1.56 19.50 4.32
N GLY A 301 2.62 20.26 4.02
CA GLY A 301 3.73 20.49 4.96
C GLY A 301 4.83 19.43 4.93
N PHE A 302 4.73 18.41 4.08
CA PHE A 302 5.77 17.37 3.99
C PHE A 302 6.91 17.81 3.06
N ALA A 303 8.10 17.99 3.62
CA ALA A 303 9.30 18.31 2.87
C ALA A 303 9.83 17.08 2.13
N SER A 304 10.27 17.25 0.88
CA SER A 304 10.97 16.21 0.11
C SER A 304 12.45 16.17 0.52
N VAL A 305 12.88 15.12 1.21
CA VAL A 305 14.22 15.00 1.80
C VAL A 305 14.99 13.84 1.17
N ASN A 306 16.09 14.14 0.48
CA ASN A 306 16.94 13.13 -0.17
C ASN A 306 17.66 12.24 0.87
N ASP A 307 18.25 12.87 1.88
CA ASP A 307 18.98 12.21 2.97
C ASP A 307 18.06 11.98 4.17
N TRP A 308 16.85 11.47 3.90
CA TRP A 308 15.76 11.35 4.87
C TRP A 308 16.15 10.58 6.15
N HIS A 309 17.07 9.62 6.04
CA HIS A 309 17.58 8.83 7.17
C HIS A 309 18.30 9.70 8.20
N THR A 310 18.81 10.88 7.84
CA THR A 310 19.43 11.82 8.79
C THR A 310 18.41 12.57 9.66
N VAL A 311 17.13 12.54 9.28
CA VAL A 311 16.03 13.26 9.94
C VAL A 311 15.04 12.29 10.57
N ALA A 312 14.70 11.20 9.87
CA ALA A 312 13.77 10.19 10.32
C ALA A 312 14.53 9.07 11.07
N ASP A 313 14.56 9.14 12.40
CA ASP A 313 15.24 8.15 13.24
C ASP A 313 14.42 6.87 13.41
N TYR A 314 14.56 5.97 12.45
CA TYR A 314 13.95 4.65 12.50
C TYR A 314 14.65 3.70 13.48
N ARG A 315 15.73 4.07 14.19
CA ARG A 315 16.41 3.14 15.12
C ARG A 315 15.52 2.82 16.31
N GLY A 316 15.60 1.58 16.79
CA GLY A 316 14.75 1.10 17.89
C GLY A 316 13.65 0.14 17.43
N ARG A 317 12.68 -0.09 18.30
CA ARG A 317 11.65 -1.13 18.12
C ARG A 317 10.47 -0.63 17.29
N PHE A 318 9.75 -1.57 16.70
CA PHE A 318 8.38 -1.32 16.25
C PHE A 318 7.49 -1.09 17.47
N LYS A 319 6.50 -0.20 17.32
CA LYS A 319 5.53 0.14 18.36
C LYS A 319 4.13 -0.07 17.81
N TYR A 320 3.27 -0.66 18.63
CA TYR A 320 1.88 -0.98 18.28
C TYR A 320 0.91 -0.22 19.20
N GLU A 321 -0.31 0.03 18.72
CA GLU A 321 -1.32 0.79 19.46
C GLU A 321 -1.82 0.09 20.71
N ASN A 322 -1.77 -1.24 20.73
CA ASN A 322 -2.09 -2.04 21.91
C ASN A 322 -1.03 -1.93 23.03
N GLY A 323 0.04 -1.17 22.82
CA GLY A 323 1.15 -0.99 23.76
C GLY A 323 2.27 -2.02 23.63
N ASP A 324 2.14 -3.00 22.73
CA ASP A 324 3.19 -3.96 22.46
C ASP A 324 4.37 -3.31 21.73
N GLU A 325 5.55 -3.91 21.91
CA GLU A 325 6.74 -3.55 21.17
C GLU A 325 7.33 -4.78 20.46
N GLY A 326 7.82 -4.54 19.24
CA GLY A 326 8.54 -5.55 18.49
C GLY A 326 9.90 -5.90 19.10
N PRO A 327 10.54 -6.99 18.64
CA PRO A 327 11.95 -7.26 18.93
C PRO A 327 12.85 -6.08 18.55
N SER A 328 14.05 -6.08 19.15
CA SER A 328 15.07 -5.11 18.77
C SER A 328 15.65 -5.46 17.40
N TRP A 329 15.54 -4.52 16.46
CA TRP A 329 16.12 -4.63 15.13
C TRP A 329 17.54 -4.07 15.03
N LYS A 330 18.29 -3.94 16.14
CA LYS A 330 19.63 -3.34 16.18
C LYS A 330 20.60 -3.86 15.11
N GLN A 331 20.49 -5.14 14.74
CA GLN A 331 21.31 -5.75 13.69
C GLN A 331 20.97 -5.30 12.26
N LEU A 332 19.76 -4.77 12.04
CA LEU A 332 19.27 -4.19 10.79
C LEU A 332 19.03 -2.68 10.89
N ASP A 333 19.31 -2.08 12.05
CA ASP A 333 19.25 -0.64 12.21
C ASP A 333 20.30 0.01 11.29
N PRO A 334 20.00 1.17 10.69
CA PRO A 334 20.98 1.88 9.87
C PRO A 334 22.24 2.15 10.71
N PRO A 335 23.44 1.89 10.18
CA PRO A 335 24.66 2.11 10.94
C PRO A 335 24.84 3.58 11.33
N ASP A 336 25.44 3.85 12.49
CA ASP A 336 25.53 5.21 13.07
C ASP A 336 26.17 6.24 12.13
N TRP A 337 27.11 5.83 11.27
CA TRP A 337 27.76 6.71 10.29
C TRP A 337 26.79 7.32 9.26
N LEU A 338 25.60 6.74 9.05
CA LEU A 338 24.55 7.35 8.22
C LEU A 338 23.93 8.58 8.89
N PHE A 339 23.98 8.68 10.22
CA PHE A 339 23.47 9.80 11.00
C PHE A 339 24.56 10.82 11.33
N GLU A 340 25.83 10.44 11.22
CA GLU A 340 26.95 11.35 11.34
C GLU A 340 26.92 12.31 10.13
N LYS A 341 26.57 13.59 10.38
CA LYS A 341 26.69 14.65 9.36
C LYS A 341 28.08 14.54 8.73
N LYS A 342 28.16 14.16 7.45
CA LYS A 342 29.35 14.47 6.64
C LYS A 342 29.47 15.98 6.59
N ARG A 343 30.24 16.55 7.52
CA ARG A 343 30.81 17.88 7.37
C ARG A 343 31.78 17.78 6.19
N GLY A 344 31.26 17.94 4.97
CA GLY A 344 32.11 18.19 3.83
C GLY A 344 32.94 19.45 4.09
N PRO A 345 34.18 19.54 3.56
CA PRO A 345 35.02 20.73 3.71
C PRO A 345 34.41 22.00 3.08
N PHE A 346 33.35 21.85 2.29
CA PHE A 346 32.56 22.93 1.72
C PHE A 346 31.20 22.97 2.41
N GLY A 347 31.18 23.49 3.63
CA GLY A 347 29.94 23.78 4.33
C GLY A 347 29.17 24.86 3.60
N ILE A 348 28.18 24.46 2.80
CA ILE A 348 27.14 25.35 2.29
C ILE A 348 25.82 24.57 2.39
N PHE A 349 25.02 24.95 3.38
CA PHE A 349 23.57 24.95 3.29
C PHE A 349 23.15 26.39 3.02
#